data_AF-X1V815-F1
#
_entry.id   AF-X1V815-F1
#
_cell.length_a   1.000
_cell.length_b   1.000
_cell.length_c   1.000
_cell.angle_alpha   90.00
_cell.angle_beta   90.00
_cell.angle_gamma   90.00
#
_symmetry.space_group_name_H-M   'P 1'
#
loop_
_entity.id
_entity.type
_entity.pdbx_description
1 polymer ?
#
loop_
_entity_poly.entity_id
_entity_poly.type
_entity_poly.pdbx_seq_one_letter_code
_entity_poly.pdbx_strand_id
1 'polypeptide(L)'
;MRDNMIDKIPPVPNEIIDAVNNENLAVFIGAGVSRIIGCMGWDELAKNLVTKCFSIKKEDGLLSINFKEKELLFQNKDHKKTITICQHILKQNNSENIFYKEFKKSLKPDKDLLKSQNIYDELYGLRGLFITTNADKCFDKKFEQMQIVYKEENFTPSDIDRSKLYHIHGS
;
A
#
# COMPACT_ATOMS: atom_id res chain seq x y z
N MET A 1 -23.64 16.84 37.75
CA MET A 1 -23.50 16.67 36.29
C MET A 1 -22.05 16.28 36.06
N ARG A 2 -21.76 15.07 35.56
CA ARG A 2 -20.38 14.72 35.17
C ARG A 2 -20.22 15.21 33.74
N ASP A 3 -19.28 16.11 33.52
CA ASP A 3 -18.87 16.50 32.17
C ASP A 3 -18.47 15.24 31.41
N ASN A 4 -19.08 15.03 30.24
CA ASN A 4 -18.65 14.02 29.28
C ASN A 4 -17.34 14.49 28.65
N MET A 5 -16.24 14.38 29.40
CA MET A 5 -14.90 14.49 28.85
C MET A 5 -14.65 13.26 27.98
N ILE A 6 -14.64 13.48 26.66
CA ILE A 6 -14.13 12.49 25.72
C ILE A 6 -12.60 12.63 25.74
N ASP A 7 -11.90 11.59 26.17
CA ASP A 7 -10.44 11.57 26.13
C ASP A 7 -9.93 11.76 24.69
N LYS A 8 -8.89 12.57 24.52
CA LYS A 8 -8.28 12.85 23.21
C LYS A 8 -7.77 11.59 22.52
N ILE A 9 -7.38 10.59 23.30
CA ILE A 9 -7.03 9.25 22.85
C ILE A 9 -7.91 8.30 23.67
N PRO A 10 -8.81 7.53 23.04
CA PRO A 10 -9.61 6.58 23.79
C PRO A 10 -8.70 5.51 24.42
N PRO A 11 -9.07 4.96 25.59
CA PRO A 11 -8.36 3.83 26.14
C PRO A 11 -8.39 2.65 25.16
N VAL A 12 -7.35 1.83 25.18
CA VAL A 12 -7.31 0.60 24.37
C VAL A 12 -8.44 -0.33 24.86
N PRO A 13 -9.29 -0.87 23.97
CA PRO A 13 -10.31 -1.84 24.35
C PRO A 13 -9.70 -3.06 25.05
N ASN A 14 -10.33 -3.52 26.12
CA ASN A 14 -9.84 -4.67 26.91
C ASN A 14 -9.72 -5.94 26.06
N GLU A 15 -10.57 -6.11 25.06
CA GLU A 15 -10.55 -7.23 24.13
C GLU A 15 -9.23 -7.32 23.36
N ILE A 16 -8.61 -6.17 23.05
CA ILE A 16 -7.30 -6.14 22.38
C ILE A 16 -6.21 -6.53 23.37
N ILE A 17 -6.28 -6.02 24.61
CA ILE A 17 -5.33 -6.36 25.68
C ILE A 17 -5.37 -7.87 25.96
N ASP A 18 -6.58 -8.43 26.09
CA ASP A 18 -6.80 -9.85 26.30
C ASP A 18 -6.32 -10.68 25.10
N ALA A 19 -6.54 -10.23 23.87
CA ALA A 19 -6.03 -10.93 22.68
C ALA A 19 -4.49 -10.96 22.64
N VAL A 20 -3.82 -9.88 23.04
CA VAL A 20 -2.35 -9.84 23.16
C VAL A 20 -1.88 -10.80 24.25
N ASN A 21 -2.47 -10.72 25.44
CA ASN A 21 -2.07 -11.53 26.59
C ASN A 21 -2.31 -13.04 26.38
N ASN A 22 -3.37 -13.38 25.65
CA ASN A 22 -3.73 -14.77 25.32
C ASN A 22 -3.12 -15.24 23.99
N GLU A 23 -2.21 -14.46 23.40
CA GLU A 23 -1.51 -14.80 22.15
C GLU A 23 -2.43 -15.06 20.93
N ASN A 24 -3.62 -14.45 20.94
CA ASN A 24 -4.69 -14.64 19.96
C ASN A 24 -4.95 -13.41 19.07
N LEU A 25 -4.04 -12.43 19.07
CA LEU A 25 -4.16 -11.24 18.24
C LEU A 25 -3.70 -11.52 16.80
N ALA A 26 -4.57 -11.22 15.83
CA ALA A 26 -4.21 -11.10 14.42
C ALA A 26 -4.40 -9.66 13.94
N VAL A 27 -3.41 -9.13 13.21
CA VAL A 27 -3.38 -7.74 12.72
C VAL A 27 -3.41 -7.75 11.20
N PHE A 28 -4.50 -7.21 10.63
CA PHE A 28 -4.66 -7.03 9.20
C PHE A 28 -4.19 -5.64 8.76
N ILE A 29 -3.22 -5.61 7.86
CA ILE A 29 -2.56 -4.40 7.39
C ILE A 29 -2.96 -4.16 5.93
N GLY A 30 -3.53 -2.98 5.68
CA GLY A 30 -3.83 -2.47 4.35
C GLY A 30 -2.93 -1.29 3.98
N ALA A 31 -3.10 -0.79 2.75
CA ALA A 31 -2.21 0.22 2.17
C ALA A 31 -2.23 1.55 2.93
N GLY A 32 -3.28 1.80 3.73
CA GLY A 32 -3.38 2.97 4.60
C GLY A 32 -2.21 3.11 5.56
N VAL A 33 -1.67 1.99 6.08
CA VAL A 33 -0.49 2.02 6.95
C VAL A 33 0.75 2.49 6.18
N SER A 34 0.97 1.97 4.97
CA SER A 34 2.09 2.37 4.11
C SER A 34 2.03 3.84 3.69
N ARG A 35 0.82 4.44 3.62
CA ARG A 35 0.66 5.88 3.34
C ARG A 35 1.21 6.76 4.45
N ILE A 36 1.19 6.31 5.71
CA ILE A 36 1.75 7.07 6.85
C ILE A 36 3.25 7.31 6.64
N ILE A 37 3.96 6.35 6.06
CA ILE A 37 5.39 6.48 5.75
C ILE A 37 5.65 6.97 4.31
N GLY A 38 4.65 7.53 3.64
CA GLY A 38 4.81 8.20 2.34
C GLY A 38 4.70 7.31 1.10
N CYS A 39 4.26 6.06 1.21
CA CYS A 39 3.85 5.31 0.02
C CYS A 39 2.61 5.96 -0.61
N MET A 40 2.54 5.96 -1.94
CA MET A 40 1.43 6.60 -2.64
C MET A 40 0.16 5.75 -2.55
N GLY A 41 -0.98 6.42 -2.45
CA GLY A 41 -2.27 5.80 -2.70
C GLY A 41 -2.57 5.58 -4.18
N TRP A 42 -3.67 4.89 -4.44
CA TRP A 42 -4.20 4.69 -5.79
C TRP A 42 -4.54 6.01 -6.49
N ASP A 43 -5.00 7.02 -5.74
CA ASP A 43 -5.34 8.33 -6.25
C ASP A 43 -4.11 9.11 -6.74
N GLU A 44 -3.01 9.05 -5.99
CA GLU A 44 -1.73 9.67 -6.33
C GLU A 44 -1.07 8.97 -7.51
N LEU A 45 -1.07 7.63 -7.53
CA LEU A 45 -0.58 6.84 -8.66
C LEU A 45 -1.37 7.18 -9.94
N ALA A 46 -2.70 7.24 -9.87
CA ALA A 46 -3.55 7.61 -11.00
C ALA A 46 -3.18 8.99 -11.55
N LYS A 47 -3.06 10.00 -10.68
CA LYS A 47 -2.66 11.37 -11.09
C LYS A 47 -1.27 11.40 -11.73
N ASN A 48 -0.31 10.66 -11.17
CA ASN A 48 1.04 10.59 -11.72
C ASN A 48 1.04 9.94 -13.11
N LEU A 49 0.32 8.83 -13.29
CA LEU A 49 0.20 8.15 -14.58
C LEU A 49 -0.48 9.02 -15.66
N VAL A 50 -1.55 9.75 -15.31
CA VAL A 50 -2.19 10.70 -16.24
C VAL A 50 -1.20 11.79 -16.66
N THR A 51 -0.43 12.33 -15.71
CA THR A 51 0.62 13.32 -15.99
C THR A 51 1.69 12.77 -16.92
N LYS A 52 2.12 11.51 -16.72
CA LYS A 52 3.05 10.84 -17.64
C LYS A 52 2.46 10.69 -19.02
N CYS A 53 1.24 10.18 -19.16
CA CYS A 53 0.56 10.05 -20.45
C CYS A 53 0.52 11.40 -21.18
N PHE A 54 0.19 12.50 -20.50
CA PHE A 54 0.15 13.82 -21.11
C PHE A 54 1.53 14.36 -21.54
N SER A 55 2.61 13.90 -20.90
CA SER A 55 3.96 14.42 -21.16
C SER A 55 4.72 13.63 -22.24
N ILE A 56 4.27 12.41 -22.55
CA ILE A 56 4.95 11.52 -23.49
C ILE A 56 4.43 11.75 -24.91
N LYS A 57 5.36 11.81 -25.85
CA LYS A 57 5.07 11.82 -27.29
C LYS A 57 5.08 10.41 -27.85
N LYS A 58 4.18 10.15 -28.78
CA LYS A 58 4.16 8.97 -29.64
C LYS A 58 5.32 9.03 -30.64
N GLU A 59 5.53 7.96 -31.39
CA GLU A 59 6.57 7.86 -32.42
C GLU A 59 6.42 8.92 -33.52
N ASP A 60 5.19 9.34 -33.82
CA ASP A 60 4.87 10.42 -34.77
C ASP A 60 5.08 11.85 -34.20
N GLY A 61 5.55 11.96 -32.95
CA GLY A 61 5.79 13.24 -32.27
C GLY A 61 4.56 13.89 -31.65
N LEU A 62 3.36 13.33 -31.83
CA LEU A 62 2.12 13.81 -31.19
C LEU A 62 2.06 13.38 -29.72
N LEU A 63 1.32 14.11 -28.90
CA LEU A 63 1.10 13.71 -27.50
C LEU A 63 0.30 12.40 -27.41
N SER A 64 0.58 11.61 -26.37
CA SER A 64 -0.17 10.37 -26.13
C SER A 64 -1.64 10.64 -25.82
N ILE A 65 -1.90 11.71 -25.07
CA ILE A 65 -3.24 12.25 -24.79
C ILE A 65 -3.24 13.77 -24.90
N ASN A 66 -4.40 14.35 -25.22
CA ASN A 66 -4.61 15.79 -25.29
C ASN A 66 -5.07 16.38 -23.93
N PHE A 67 -5.19 17.71 -23.88
CA PHE A 67 -5.59 18.42 -22.66
C PHE A 67 -6.98 18.01 -22.14
N LYS A 68 -7.95 17.81 -23.04
CA LYS A 68 -9.32 17.41 -22.66
C LYS A 68 -9.35 16.00 -22.05
N GLU A 69 -8.60 15.07 -22.64
CA GLU A 69 -8.46 13.70 -22.13
C GLU A 69 -7.78 13.68 -20.76
N LYS A 70 -6.74 14.49 -20.57
CA LYS A 70 -6.08 14.67 -19.28
C LYS A 70 -7.06 15.13 -18.20
N GLU A 71 -7.81 16.21 -18.46
CA GLU A 71 -8.79 16.74 -17.50
C GLU A 71 -9.88 15.72 -17.17
N LEU A 72 -10.39 15.00 -18.18
CA LEU A 72 -11.38 13.94 -17.97
C LEU A 72 -10.84 12.83 -17.06
N LEU A 73 -9.59 12.40 -17.27
CA LEU A 73 -8.97 11.35 -16.46
C LEU A 73 -8.65 11.81 -15.03
N PHE A 74 -8.30 13.08 -14.83
CA PHE A 74 -8.10 13.66 -13.49
C PHE A 74 -9.39 13.79 -12.69
N GLN A 75 -10.51 14.07 -13.36
CA GLN A 75 -11.81 14.20 -12.71
C GLN A 75 -12.49 12.85 -12.44
N ASN A 76 -11.98 11.76 -13.01
CA ASN A 76 -12.54 10.42 -12.81
C ASN A 76 -12.29 9.94 -11.37
N LYS A 77 -13.38 9.67 -10.65
CA LYS A 77 -13.36 9.16 -9.27
C LYS A 77 -12.92 7.69 -9.19
N ASP A 78 -13.03 6.93 -10.28
CA ASP A 78 -12.57 5.55 -10.34
C ASP A 78 -11.07 5.51 -10.69
N HIS A 79 -10.23 5.51 -9.65
CA HIS A 79 -8.79 5.45 -9.80
C HIS A 79 -8.31 4.15 -10.47
N LYS A 80 -8.97 3.02 -10.23
CA LYS A 80 -8.63 1.75 -10.87
C LYS A 80 -8.83 1.87 -12.38
N LYS A 81 -9.97 2.40 -12.81
CA LYS A 81 -10.26 2.64 -14.23
C LYS A 81 -9.23 3.58 -14.87
N THR A 82 -8.90 4.69 -14.19
CA THR A 82 -7.89 5.62 -14.70
C THR A 82 -6.50 4.96 -14.84
N ILE A 83 -6.06 4.20 -13.84
CA ILE A 83 -4.78 3.46 -13.89
C ILE A 83 -4.77 2.48 -15.07
N THR A 84 -5.83 1.69 -15.24
CA THR A 84 -5.97 0.73 -16.36
C THR A 84 -5.93 1.43 -17.71
N ILE A 85 -6.63 2.56 -17.87
CA ILE A 85 -6.60 3.36 -19.11
C ILE A 85 -5.18 3.86 -19.39
N CYS A 86 -4.50 4.43 -18.39
CA CYS A 86 -3.13 4.90 -18.54
C CYS A 86 -2.15 3.76 -18.89
N GLN A 87 -2.30 2.59 -18.27
CA GLN A 87 -1.51 1.41 -18.62
C GLN A 87 -1.70 1.03 -20.09
N HIS A 88 -2.95 1.00 -20.56
CA HIS A 88 -3.26 0.68 -21.94
C HIS A 88 -2.65 1.69 -22.92
N ILE A 89 -2.78 2.99 -22.65
CA ILE A 89 -2.19 4.06 -23.47
C ILE A 89 -0.66 3.92 -23.53
N LEU A 90 -0.01 3.74 -22.38
CA LEU A 90 1.46 3.59 -22.30
C LEU A 90 1.92 2.36 -23.06
N LYS A 91 1.18 1.25 -22.98
CA LYS A 91 1.49 0.02 -23.71
C LYS A 91 1.37 0.21 -25.22
N GLN A 92 0.30 0.85 -25.70
CA GLN A 92 0.12 1.13 -27.13
C GLN A 92 1.20 2.03 -27.72
N ASN A 93 1.81 2.88 -26.90
CA ASN A 93 2.89 3.78 -27.29
C ASN A 93 4.29 3.22 -26.97
N ASN A 94 4.44 1.90 -26.86
CA ASN A 94 5.71 1.21 -26.58
C ASN A 94 6.45 1.73 -25.32
N SER A 95 5.70 2.27 -24.36
CA SER A 95 6.18 2.98 -23.17
C SER A 95 5.71 2.34 -21.86
N GLU A 96 5.40 1.05 -21.88
CA GLU A 96 4.90 0.28 -20.72
C GLU A 96 5.90 0.29 -19.54
N ASN A 97 7.19 0.44 -19.82
CA ASN A 97 8.23 0.62 -18.81
C ASN A 97 7.96 1.83 -17.89
N ILE A 98 7.33 2.90 -18.39
CA ILE A 98 6.97 4.08 -17.59
C ILE A 98 5.90 3.74 -16.57
N PHE A 99 4.92 2.91 -16.94
CA PHE A 99 3.90 2.42 -16.01
C PHE A 99 4.56 1.70 -14.83
N TYR A 100 5.42 0.71 -15.12
CA TYR A 100 6.11 -0.04 -14.08
C TYR A 100 7.07 0.82 -13.24
N LYS A 101 7.68 1.84 -13.83
CA LYS A 101 8.52 2.80 -13.10
C LYS A 101 7.71 3.59 -12.08
N GLU A 102 6.57 4.15 -12.48
CA GLU A 102 5.71 4.90 -11.56
C GLU A 102 5.05 3.99 -10.52
N PHE A 103 4.63 2.78 -10.91
CA PHE A 103 4.11 1.78 -9.97
C PHE A 103 5.17 1.36 -8.92
N LYS A 104 6.41 1.09 -9.34
CA LYS A 104 7.50 0.81 -8.38
C LYS A 104 7.82 2.02 -7.50
N LYS A 105 7.60 3.24 -7.99
CA LYS A 105 7.78 4.46 -7.21
C LYS A 105 6.67 4.63 -6.17
N SER A 106 5.42 4.28 -6.50
CA SER A 106 4.29 4.38 -5.55
C SER A 106 4.46 3.47 -4.33
N LEU A 107 5.17 2.35 -4.47
CA LEU A 107 5.45 1.42 -3.38
C LEU A 107 6.65 1.82 -2.51
N LYS A 108 7.32 2.93 -2.81
CA LYS A 108 8.49 3.36 -2.03
C LYS A 108 8.07 4.35 -0.96
N PRO A 109 8.51 4.16 0.29
CA PRO A 109 8.25 5.12 1.34
C PRO A 109 9.12 6.36 1.16
N ASP A 110 8.67 7.44 1.78
CA ASP A 110 9.50 8.61 2.01
C ASP A 110 10.57 8.27 3.06
N LYS A 111 11.83 8.60 2.78
CA LYS A 111 12.95 8.20 3.64
C LYS A 111 12.96 8.95 4.98
N ASP A 112 12.48 10.17 5.00
CA ASP A 112 12.48 11.00 6.20
C ASP A 112 11.29 10.62 7.08
N LEU A 113 10.11 10.39 6.49
CA LEU A 113 8.96 9.84 7.22
C LEU A 113 9.23 8.44 7.77
N LEU A 114 9.90 7.58 7.00
CA LEU A 114 10.29 6.26 7.49
C LEU A 114 11.26 6.33 8.68
N LYS A 115 12.02 7.42 8.86
CA LYS A 115 12.91 7.60 10.02
C LYS A 115 12.18 8.22 11.22
N SER A 116 11.27 9.15 10.97
CA SER A 116 10.62 9.92 12.03
C SER A 116 9.35 9.28 12.58
N GLN A 117 8.64 8.46 11.79
CA GLN A 117 7.31 7.96 12.12
C GLN A 117 7.08 6.53 11.58
N ASN A 118 8.02 5.63 11.84
CA ASN A 118 7.94 4.25 11.38
C ASN A 118 6.91 3.42 12.16
N ILE A 119 5.64 3.55 11.78
CA ILE A 119 4.50 2.85 12.39
C ILE A 119 4.68 1.31 12.50
N TYR A 120 5.55 0.74 11.68
CA TYR A 120 5.85 -0.70 11.73
C TYR A 120 6.64 -1.12 12.97
N ASP A 121 7.33 -0.20 13.64
CA ASP A 121 8.03 -0.47 14.90
C ASP A 121 7.01 -0.76 16.01
N GLU A 122 5.99 0.09 16.12
CA GLU A 122 4.89 -0.08 17.08
C GLU A 122 4.02 -1.28 16.73
N LEU A 123 3.67 -1.46 15.45
CA LEU A 123 2.86 -2.61 15.00
C LEU A 123 3.56 -3.93 15.32
N TYR A 124 4.86 -4.05 15.00
CA TYR A 124 5.62 -5.26 15.30
C TYR A 124 5.68 -5.54 16.81
N GLY A 125 5.71 -4.49 17.63
CA GLY A 125 5.67 -4.57 19.09
C GLY A 125 4.42 -5.24 19.67
N LEU A 126 3.31 -5.33 18.91
CA LEU A 126 2.08 -6.00 19.34
C LEU A 126 2.22 -7.52 19.45
N ARG A 127 3.27 -8.11 18.84
CA ARG A 127 3.54 -9.56 18.84
C ARG A 127 2.36 -10.42 18.35
N GLY A 128 1.52 -9.86 17.49
CA GLY A 128 0.42 -10.56 16.86
C GLY A 128 0.85 -11.34 15.62
N LEU A 129 -0.07 -12.15 15.09
CA LEU A 129 0.01 -12.68 13.74
C LEU A 129 -0.25 -11.55 12.73
N PHE A 130 0.63 -11.35 11.75
CA PHE A 130 0.49 -10.24 10.80
C PHE A 130 0.08 -10.70 9.40
N ILE A 131 -0.96 -10.07 8.86
CA ILE A 131 -1.49 -10.36 7.53
C ILE A 131 -1.53 -9.04 6.75
N THR A 132 -0.99 -9.02 5.54
CA THR A 132 -0.93 -7.82 4.70
C THR A 132 -1.46 -8.08 3.30
N THR A 133 -2.17 -7.08 2.77
CA THR A 133 -2.62 -7.01 1.37
C THR A 133 -1.72 -6.10 0.52
N ASN A 134 -0.69 -5.53 1.14
CA ASN A 134 0.15 -4.50 0.53
C ASN A 134 1.20 -5.12 -0.38
N ALA A 135 1.40 -4.52 -1.54
CA ALA A 135 2.46 -4.92 -2.47
C ALA A 135 3.83 -4.31 -2.12
N ASP A 136 3.88 -3.31 -1.24
CA ASP A 136 5.15 -2.76 -0.77
C ASP A 136 5.80 -3.70 0.27
N LYS A 137 7.14 -3.61 0.39
CA LYS A 137 7.95 -4.45 1.28
C LYS A 137 8.44 -3.69 2.50
N CYS A 138 7.73 -2.64 2.92
CA CYS A 138 8.20 -1.81 4.01
C CYS A 138 8.17 -2.57 5.34
N PHE A 139 7.15 -3.40 5.55
CA PHE A 139 7.02 -4.19 6.78
C PHE A 139 7.93 -5.42 6.81
N ASP A 140 8.27 -5.99 5.65
CA ASP A 140 9.15 -7.16 5.50
C ASP A 140 10.47 -7.03 6.26
N LYS A 141 10.99 -5.80 6.41
CA LYS A 141 12.22 -5.51 7.17
C LYS A 141 12.16 -5.87 8.65
N LYS A 142 10.98 -6.18 9.19
CA LYS A 142 10.75 -6.63 10.56
C LYS A 142 10.82 -8.14 10.74
N PHE A 143 10.89 -8.89 9.64
CA PHE A 143 10.85 -10.33 9.63
C PHE A 143 12.06 -10.89 8.92
N GLU A 144 12.51 -12.06 9.36
CA GLU A 144 13.47 -12.84 8.57
C GLU A 144 12.80 -13.35 7.29
N GLN A 145 13.57 -13.55 6.23
CA GLN A 145 13.01 -13.96 4.93
C GLN A 145 12.19 -15.26 5.01
N MET A 146 12.60 -16.20 5.88
CA MET A 146 11.90 -17.47 6.11
C MET A 146 10.56 -17.32 6.86
N GLN A 147 10.33 -16.17 7.50
CA GLN A 147 9.09 -15.85 8.21
C GLN A 147 8.06 -15.16 7.31
N ILE A 148 8.41 -14.81 6.08
CA ILE A 148 7.52 -14.14 5.13
C ILE A 148 6.86 -15.17 4.23
N VAL A 149 5.55 -15.34 4.39
CA VAL A 149 4.73 -16.31 3.65
C VAL A 149 3.90 -15.57 2.60
N TYR A 150 4.08 -15.91 1.33
CA TYR A 150 3.36 -15.27 0.22
C TYR A 150 2.99 -16.24 -0.92
N LYS A 151 3.54 -17.46 -0.90
CA LYS A 151 3.21 -18.50 -1.87
C LYS A 151 2.05 -19.34 -1.36
N GLU A 152 1.11 -19.64 -2.24
CA GLU A 152 -0.10 -20.41 -1.92
C GLU A 152 0.21 -21.74 -1.24
N GLU A 153 1.22 -22.48 -1.74
CA GLU A 153 1.62 -23.77 -1.17
C GLU A 153 2.10 -23.71 0.30
N ASN A 154 2.47 -22.53 0.79
CA ASN A 154 2.98 -22.32 2.14
C ASN A 154 1.89 -21.84 3.12
N PHE A 155 0.64 -21.67 2.66
CA PHE A 155 -0.50 -21.34 3.53
C PHE A 155 -1.13 -22.63 4.07
N THR A 156 -0.45 -23.26 5.03
CA THR A 156 -0.93 -24.47 5.70
C THR A 156 -1.58 -24.11 7.04
N PRO A 157 -2.83 -24.52 7.32
CA PRO A 157 -3.50 -24.24 8.59
C PRO A 157 -2.72 -24.74 9.82
N SER A 158 -1.95 -25.82 9.67
CA SER A 158 -1.12 -26.40 10.72
C SER A 158 0.11 -25.56 11.10
N ASP A 159 0.59 -24.69 10.20
CA ASP A 159 1.84 -23.94 10.38
C ASP A 159 1.61 -22.43 10.51
N ILE A 160 0.38 -22.03 10.85
CA ILE A 160 0.05 -20.66 11.20
C ILE A 160 0.79 -20.31 12.48
N ASP A 161 1.73 -19.38 12.36
CA ASP A 161 2.61 -18.94 13.43
C ASP A 161 2.67 -17.41 13.52
N ARG A 162 2.63 -16.88 14.75
CA ARG A 162 2.60 -15.43 15.03
C ARG A 162 3.91 -14.70 14.73
N SER A 163 5.03 -15.41 14.60
CA SER A 163 6.30 -14.82 14.19
C SER A 163 6.39 -14.59 12.68
N LYS A 164 5.37 -14.99 11.92
CA LYS A 164 5.33 -14.89 10.46
C LYS A 164 4.51 -13.69 9.99
N LEU A 165 4.87 -13.19 8.82
CA LEU A 165 4.15 -12.19 8.04
C LEU A 165 3.53 -12.85 6.81
N TYR A 166 2.22 -12.72 6.63
CA TYR A 166 1.48 -13.33 5.54
C TYR A 166 1.05 -12.28 4.51
N HIS A 167 1.57 -12.38 3.30
CA HIS A 167 1.17 -11.57 2.15
C HIS A 167 0.12 -12.30 1.32
N ILE A 168 -1.13 -11.90 1.45
CA ILE A 168 -2.26 -12.60 0.78
C ILE A 168 -2.47 -12.16 -0.68
N HIS A 169 -1.75 -11.13 -1.14
CA HIS A 169 -1.74 -10.68 -2.54
C HIS A 169 -0.41 -10.97 -3.25
N GLY A 170 0.44 -11.83 -2.68
CA GLY A 170 1.79 -12.10 -3.18
C GLY A 170 2.82 -11.04 -2.75
N SER A 171 4.07 -11.16 -3.24
CA SER A 171 5.22 -10.31 -2.89
C SER A 171 6.11 -10.03 -4.11
#